data_AF-A0A9X3FBW3-F1
#
_entry.id   AF-A0A9X3FBW3-F1
#
_cell.length_a   1.000
_cell.length_b   1.000
_cell.length_c   1.000
_cell.angle_alpha   90.00
_cell.angle_beta   90.00
_cell.angle_gamma   90.00
#
_symmetry.space_group_name_H-M   'P 1'
#
loop_
_entity.id
_entity.type
_entity.pdbx_description
1 polymer ?
#
loop_
_entity_poly.entity_id
_entity_poly.type
_entity_poly.pdbx_seq_one_letter_code
_entity_poly.pdbx_strand_id
1 'polypeptide(L)'
;MTTKLKRDQLAPRKAANWRKNFKEEAKETFNLIVPDLILQKETYKTLIGENENRVRIYLGLEATKKDDKYELCAFAVSSFLLGSGDVYADYETPVFKLGAPNADMSDNTEAVIESIHLYRKWRSGELDTKDIEAPYRQYIYPNAYLLTKFELHELFNVQSKPDIKIEFGIQKTMTVILSAMASSEDMRSVDESREDYDYASICPPNCDERSIYNT
;
A
#
# COMPACT_ATOMS: atom_id res chain seq x y z
N MET A 1 10.59 21.45 -22.57
CA MET A 1 9.16 21.73 -22.32
C MET A 1 8.83 21.16 -20.96
N THR A 2 8.45 21.99 -19.99
CA THR A 2 7.97 21.53 -18.68
C THR A 2 6.50 21.14 -18.82
N THR A 3 6.23 19.86 -19.01
CA THR A 3 4.89 19.30 -18.89
C THR A 3 4.39 19.59 -17.47
N LYS A 4 3.25 20.29 -17.38
CA LYS A 4 2.61 20.58 -16.10
C LYS A 4 2.03 19.27 -15.56
N LEU A 5 2.62 18.74 -14.50
CA LEU A 5 2.15 17.51 -13.85
C LEU A 5 0.74 17.72 -13.27
N LYS A 6 -0.07 16.66 -13.29
CA LYS A 6 -1.35 16.63 -12.57
C LYS A 6 -1.11 16.70 -11.07
N ARG A 7 -2.16 17.00 -10.31
CA ARG A 7 -2.12 16.93 -8.84
C ARG A 7 -1.68 15.52 -8.45
N ASP A 8 -0.70 15.44 -7.56
CA ASP A 8 -0.15 14.21 -6.98
C ASP A 8 0.62 13.28 -7.94
N GLN A 9 0.82 13.68 -9.20
CA GLN A 9 1.58 12.91 -10.19
C GLN A 9 3.09 13.00 -9.94
N LEU A 10 3.75 11.85 -9.91
CA LEU A 10 5.20 11.75 -9.84
C LEU A 10 5.84 11.97 -11.21
N ALA A 11 6.94 12.71 -11.23
CA ALA A 11 7.78 12.79 -12.42
C ALA A 11 8.35 11.40 -12.75
N PRO A 12 8.34 10.93 -14.01
CA PRO A 12 8.77 9.57 -14.36
C PRO A 12 10.19 9.22 -13.89
N ARG A 13 11.13 10.16 -14.03
CA ARG A 13 12.52 9.99 -13.54
C ARG A 13 12.58 9.79 -12.03
N LYS A 14 11.72 10.48 -11.28
CA LYS A 14 11.65 10.36 -9.82
C LYS A 14 11.10 8.99 -9.42
N ALA A 15 10.01 8.55 -10.05
CA ALA A 15 9.43 7.23 -9.81
C ALA A 15 10.41 6.09 -10.16
N ALA A 16 11.12 6.19 -11.29
CA ALA A 16 12.15 5.22 -11.67
C ALA A 16 13.30 5.14 -10.64
N ASN A 17 13.79 6.28 -10.17
CA ASN A 17 14.83 6.32 -9.14
C ASN A 17 14.36 5.69 -7.83
N TRP A 18 13.13 5.95 -7.40
CA TRP A 18 12.57 5.38 -6.19
C TRP A 18 12.40 3.86 -6.24
N ARG A 19 11.92 3.33 -7.37
CA ARG A 19 11.86 1.88 -7.60
C ARG A 19 13.26 1.25 -7.57
N LYS A 20 14.26 1.93 -8.14
CA LYS A 20 15.64 1.46 -8.12
C LYS A 20 16.20 1.41 -6.70
N ASN A 21 16.02 2.48 -5.93
CA ASN A 21 16.45 2.54 -4.53
C ASN A 21 15.80 1.41 -3.71
N PHE A 22 14.49 1.19 -3.89
CA PHE A 22 13.79 0.09 -3.23
C PHE A 22 14.41 -1.27 -3.56
N LYS A 23 14.74 -1.54 -4.84
CA LYS A 23 15.40 -2.80 -5.23
C LYS A 23 16.80 -2.98 -4.66
N GLU A 24 17.51 -1.89 -4.35
CA GLU A 24 18.84 -1.95 -3.74
C GLU A 24 18.72 -2.25 -2.25
N GLU A 25 17.96 -1.44 -1.52
CA GLU A 25 17.66 -1.64 -0.09
C GLU A 25 17.00 -3.00 0.18
N ALA A 26 16.13 -3.46 -0.73
CA ALA A 26 15.43 -4.72 -0.58
C ALA A 26 16.33 -5.95 -0.57
N LYS A 27 17.54 -5.85 -1.14
CA LYS A 27 18.51 -6.95 -1.11
C LYS A 27 19.14 -7.11 0.26
N GLU A 28 19.26 -6.04 1.01
CA GLU A 28 19.95 -6.01 2.29
C GLU A 28 18.96 -6.31 3.42
N THR A 29 17.83 -5.60 3.46
CA THR A 29 16.94 -5.61 4.63
C THR A 29 15.54 -6.18 4.36
N PHE A 30 15.10 -6.23 3.11
CA PHE A 30 13.75 -6.69 2.74
C PHE A 30 13.72 -8.18 2.42
N ASN A 31 13.80 -9.00 3.45
CA ASN A 31 13.75 -10.46 3.34
C ASN A 31 12.31 -11.02 3.21
N LEU A 32 11.50 -10.45 2.32
CA LEU A 32 10.11 -10.85 2.06
C LEU A 32 9.89 -11.20 0.59
N ILE A 33 8.94 -12.09 0.33
CA ILE A 33 8.38 -12.30 -1.00
C ILE A 33 7.33 -11.22 -1.25
N VAL A 34 7.44 -10.52 -2.38
CA VAL A 34 6.56 -9.38 -2.71
C VAL A 34 5.66 -9.78 -3.88
N PRO A 35 4.41 -10.17 -3.63
CA PRO A 35 3.45 -10.38 -4.70
C PRO A 35 3.00 -9.05 -5.31
N ASP A 36 2.33 -9.12 -6.45
CA ASP A 36 1.68 -7.95 -7.03
C ASP A 36 0.46 -7.57 -6.16
N LEU A 37 0.51 -6.38 -5.57
CA LEU A 37 -0.59 -5.81 -4.79
C LEU A 37 -1.52 -5.04 -5.73
N ILE A 38 -2.74 -5.54 -5.87
CA ILE A 38 -3.72 -5.02 -6.84
C ILE A 38 -4.96 -4.55 -6.10
N LEU A 39 -5.38 -3.32 -6.42
CA LEU A 39 -6.65 -2.76 -6.00
C LEU A 39 -7.58 -2.66 -7.22
N GLN A 40 -8.70 -3.36 -7.16
CA GLN A 40 -9.73 -3.35 -8.19
C GLN A 40 -10.73 -2.22 -7.96
N LYS A 41 -11.27 -1.68 -9.07
CA LYS A 41 -12.23 -0.57 -9.05
C LYS A 41 -13.50 -0.89 -8.26
N GLU A 42 -13.96 -2.13 -8.31
CA GLU A 42 -15.15 -2.56 -7.57
C GLU A 42 -14.91 -2.53 -6.07
N THR A 43 -13.78 -3.07 -5.62
CA THR A 43 -13.33 -3.00 -4.22
C THR A 43 -13.18 -1.56 -3.75
N TYR A 44 -12.57 -0.69 -4.56
CA TYR A 44 -12.46 0.73 -4.26
C TYR A 44 -13.83 1.38 -4.04
N LYS A 45 -14.80 1.14 -4.93
CA LYS A 45 -16.16 1.68 -4.80
C LYS A 45 -16.85 1.23 -3.51
N THR A 46 -16.66 -0.02 -3.11
CA THR A 46 -17.19 -0.55 -1.86
C THR A 46 -16.55 0.13 -0.65
N LEU A 47 -15.23 0.35 -0.68
CA LEU A 47 -14.48 0.97 0.43
C LEU A 47 -14.80 2.45 0.63
N ILE A 48 -14.99 3.23 -0.45
CA ILE A 48 -15.33 4.65 -0.31
C ILE A 48 -16.76 4.87 0.18
N GLY A 49 -17.68 3.97 -0.16
CA GLY A 49 -19.11 4.12 0.14
C GLY A 49 -19.69 5.44 -0.36
N GLU A 50 -20.84 5.83 0.20
CA GLU A 50 -21.53 7.08 -0.17
C GLU A 50 -20.85 8.34 0.39
N ASN A 51 -20.11 8.20 1.50
CA ASN A 51 -19.46 9.31 2.20
C ASN A 51 -18.09 9.67 1.60
N GLU A 52 -17.71 9.03 0.49
CA GLU A 52 -16.39 9.14 -0.12
C GLU A 52 -15.26 8.95 0.91
N ASN A 53 -15.30 7.90 1.70
CA ASN A 53 -14.24 7.65 2.68
C ASN A 53 -12.87 7.51 1.98
N ARG A 54 -11.79 7.76 2.73
CA ARG A 54 -10.44 7.45 2.24
C ARG A 54 -10.19 5.95 2.37
N VAL A 55 -9.19 5.47 1.64
CA VAL A 55 -8.75 4.08 1.74
C VAL A 55 -7.43 4.04 2.49
N ARG A 56 -7.35 3.21 3.51
CA ARG A 56 -6.09 2.88 4.19
C ARG A 56 -5.66 1.48 3.82
N ILE A 57 -4.38 1.34 3.54
CA ILE A 57 -3.74 0.07 3.20
C ILE A 57 -2.81 -0.32 4.34
N TYR A 58 -3.15 -1.39 5.04
CA TYR A 58 -2.30 -2.05 6.02
C TYR A 58 -1.40 -3.08 5.35
N LEU A 59 -0.14 -3.15 5.78
CA LEU A 59 0.77 -4.22 5.38
C LEU A 59 0.67 -5.37 6.38
N GLY A 60 0.63 -6.59 5.85
CA GLY A 60 0.55 -7.84 6.60
C GLY A 60 1.50 -8.89 6.01
N LEU A 61 1.63 -10.02 6.69
CA LEU A 61 2.35 -11.19 6.18
C LEU A 61 1.41 -12.39 6.11
N GLU A 62 1.57 -13.23 5.09
CA GLU A 62 0.94 -14.54 5.08
C GLU A 62 1.42 -15.38 6.26
N ALA A 63 0.50 -16.10 6.90
CA ALA A 63 0.81 -16.97 8.04
C ALA A 63 1.77 -18.10 7.63
N THR A 64 1.67 -18.56 6.39
CA THR A 64 2.52 -19.61 5.82
C THR A 64 3.73 -19.00 5.11
N LYS A 65 4.90 -19.50 5.45
CA LYS A 65 6.13 -19.19 4.73
C LYS A 65 6.16 -19.94 3.39
N LYS A 66 6.75 -19.29 2.39
CA LYS A 66 7.07 -19.88 1.10
C LYS A 66 8.58 -19.74 0.90
N ASP A 67 9.25 -20.85 0.56
CA ASP A 67 10.71 -20.89 0.40
C ASP A 67 11.47 -20.32 1.61
N ASP A 68 11.01 -20.65 2.83
CA ASP A 68 11.50 -20.18 4.14
C ASP A 68 11.40 -18.65 4.37
N LYS A 69 10.73 -17.93 3.46
CA LYS A 69 10.46 -16.49 3.57
C LYS A 69 8.98 -16.23 3.82
N TYR A 70 8.69 -15.14 4.53
CA TYR A 70 7.33 -14.64 4.63
C TYR A 70 6.92 -13.96 3.32
N GLU A 71 5.66 -14.12 2.95
CA GLU A 71 5.06 -13.42 1.80
C GLU A 71 4.30 -12.19 2.29
N LEU A 72 4.58 -11.04 1.70
CA LEU A 72 3.91 -9.78 1.99
C LEU A 72 2.49 -9.82 1.44
N CYS A 73 1.53 -9.39 2.23
CA CYS A 73 0.18 -9.10 1.76
C CYS A 73 -0.24 -7.70 2.21
N ALA A 74 -1.35 -7.21 1.67
CA ALA A 74 -1.89 -5.92 2.05
C ALA A 74 -3.41 -5.98 2.19
N PHE A 75 -3.95 -5.19 3.12
CA PHE A 75 -5.37 -5.12 3.39
C PHE A 75 -5.85 -3.68 3.23
N ALA A 76 -6.89 -3.48 2.43
CA ALA A 76 -7.53 -2.19 2.25
C ALA A 76 -8.78 -2.09 3.13
N VAL A 77 -8.87 -0.98 3.88
CA VAL A 77 -9.99 -0.65 4.75
C VAL A 77 -10.48 0.77 4.48
N SER A 78 -11.74 1.02 4.81
CA SER A 78 -12.34 2.34 4.72
C SER A 78 -11.93 3.17 5.94
N SER A 79 -11.51 4.42 5.71
CA SER A 79 -11.12 5.35 6.77
C SER A 79 -11.84 6.69 6.62
N PHE A 80 -12.42 7.20 7.71
CA PHE A 80 -13.12 8.47 7.76
C PHE A 80 -12.40 9.47 8.67
N LEU A 81 -12.61 10.75 8.41
CA LEU A 81 -12.03 11.83 9.22
C LEU A 81 -12.77 11.92 10.55
N LEU A 82 -12.06 11.76 11.67
CA LEU A 82 -12.64 11.83 13.00
C LEU A 82 -12.56 13.28 13.53
N GLY A 83 -13.71 13.97 13.56
CA GLY A 83 -13.81 15.33 14.11
C GLY A 83 -13.11 16.39 13.25
N SER A 84 -12.55 17.42 13.90
CA SER A 84 -11.89 18.56 13.23
C SER A 84 -10.36 18.44 13.14
N GLY A 85 -9.79 17.29 13.51
CA GLY A 85 -8.34 17.03 13.42
C GLY A 85 -7.98 16.22 12.17
N ASP A 86 -6.68 16.11 11.87
CA ASP A 86 -6.16 15.33 10.72
C ASP A 86 -6.00 13.81 11.03
N VAL A 87 -6.80 13.28 11.96
CA VAL A 87 -6.75 11.87 12.36
C VAL A 87 -7.89 11.12 11.68
N TYR A 88 -7.54 10.04 10.97
CA TYR A 88 -8.51 9.18 10.31
C TYR A 88 -8.73 7.91 11.13
N ALA A 89 -10.00 7.63 11.41
CA ALA A 89 -10.45 6.40 12.06
C ALA A 89 -10.87 5.38 10.99
N ASP A 90 -10.62 4.10 11.25
CA ASP A 90 -11.00 3.03 10.32
C ASP A 90 -12.36 2.46 10.68
N TYR A 91 -13.10 2.07 9.65
CA TYR A 91 -14.20 1.13 9.82
C TYR A 91 -13.63 -0.27 10.02
N GLU A 92 -14.29 -1.05 10.88
CA GLU A 92 -13.97 -2.47 11.04
C GLU A 92 -14.30 -3.24 9.75
N THR A 93 -15.39 -2.88 9.08
CA THR A 93 -15.83 -3.49 7.82
C THR A 93 -16.31 -2.42 6.83
N PRO A 94 -16.14 -2.62 5.51
CA PRO A 94 -15.55 -3.80 4.89
C PRO A 94 -14.01 -3.76 4.85
N VAL A 95 -13.38 -4.95 4.84
CA VAL A 95 -11.93 -5.11 4.69
C VAL A 95 -11.61 -6.10 3.57
N PHE A 96 -10.68 -5.71 2.69
CA PHE A 96 -10.31 -6.54 1.54
C PHE A 96 -8.81 -6.82 1.51
N LYS A 97 -8.45 -8.08 1.27
CA LYS A 97 -7.07 -8.45 0.93
C LYS A 97 -6.78 -8.09 -0.52
N LEU A 98 -5.63 -7.45 -0.74
CA LEU A 98 -5.18 -6.97 -2.04
C LEU A 98 -4.50 -8.08 -2.84
N GLY A 99 -4.98 -8.30 -4.07
CA GLY A 99 -4.56 -9.37 -4.96
C GLY A 99 -5.47 -9.44 -6.19
N ALA A 100 -5.24 -10.42 -7.06
CA ALA A 100 -6.09 -10.69 -8.21
C ALA A 100 -6.74 -12.08 -8.08
N PRO A 101 -8.02 -12.18 -7.65
CA PRO A 101 -8.96 -11.10 -7.30
C PRO A 101 -8.77 -10.55 -5.88
N ASN A 102 -9.35 -9.37 -5.59
CA ASN A 102 -9.50 -8.88 -4.23
C ASN A 102 -10.42 -9.81 -3.42
N ALA A 103 -9.98 -10.24 -2.24
CA ALA A 103 -10.75 -11.12 -1.38
C ALA A 103 -11.39 -10.33 -0.23
N ASP A 104 -12.70 -10.47 -0.04
CA ASP A 104 -13.41 -9.91 1.11
C ASP A 104 -13.04 -10.69 2.38
N MET A 105 -12.57 -9.98 3.40
CA MET A 105 -12.15 -10.52 4.68
C MET A 105 -13.01 -9.98 5.82
N SER A 106 -14.15 -9.34 5.53
CA SER A 106 -15.01 -8.68 6.51
C SER A 106 -15.57 -9.64 7.57
N ASP A 107 -15.72 -10.92 7.24
CA ASP A 107 -16.14 -11.98 8.18
C ASP A 107 -14.96 -12.64 8.91
N ASN A 108 -13.71 -12.26 8.59
CA ASN A 108 -12.50 -12.87 9.14
C ASN A 108 -11.46 -11.81 9.52
N THR A 109 -11.91 -10.79 10.25
CA THR A 109 -11.08 -9.68 10.73
C THR A 109 -9.97 -10.11 11.67
N GLU A 110 -10.17 -11.19 12.43
CA GLU A 110 -9.15 -11.76 13.32
C GLU A 110 -7.90 -12.21 12.55
N ALA A 111 -8.08 -12.97 11.45
CA ALA A 111 -6.95 -13.38 10.60
C ALA A 111 -6.23 -12.17 9.97
N VAL A 112 -6.96 -11.10 9.66
CA VAL A 112 -6.38 -9.85 9.16
C VAL A 112 -5.50 -9.20 10.23
N ILE A 113 -6.00 -9.09 11.46
CA ILE A 113 -5.26 -8.52 12.59
C ILE A 113 -4.00 -9.33 12.88
N GLU A 114 -4.09 -10.65 12.92
CA GLU A 114 -2.93 -11.54 13.13
C GLU A 114 -1.86 -11.35 12.04
N SER A 115 -2.30 -11.23 10.78
CA SER A 115 -1.40 -10.97 9.65
C SER A 115 -0.67 -9.62 9.77
N ILE A 116 -1.38 -8.57 10.19
CA ILE A 116 -0.81 -7.24 10.43
C ILE A 116 0.17 -7.28 11.61
N HIS A 117 -0.18 -7.98 12.70
CA HIS A 117 0.70 -8.17 13.86
C HIS A 117 1.97 -8.93 13.48
N LEU A 118 1.86 -9.95 12.63
CA LEU A 118 3.01 -10.69 12.13
C LEU A 118 3.96 -9.78 11.34
N TYR A 119 3.44 -8.91 10.47
CA TYR A 119 4.24 -7.90 9.78
C TYR A 119 4.94 -6.93 10.75
N ARG A 120 4.27 -6.51 11.83
CA ARG A 120 4.86 -5.66 12.85
C ARG A 120 6.02 -6.34 13.59
N LYS A 121 5.90 -7.62 13.92
CA LYS A 121 6.97 -8.42 14.52
C LYS A 121 8.15 -8.59 13.56
N TRP A 122 7.88 -8.80 12.27
CA TRP A 122 8.93 -8.81 11.26
C TRP A 122 9.65 -7.46 11.19
N ARG A 123 8.89 -6.37 11.25
CA ARG A 123 9.39 -5.00 11.20
C ARG A 123 10.21 -4.62 12.44
N SER A 124 9.86 -5.11 13.62
CA SER A 124 10.64 -4.90 14.85
C SER A 124 11.90 -5.78 14.91
N GLY A 125 12.02 -6.75 14.00
CA GLY A 125 13.12 -7.72 13.96
C GLY A 125 12.95 -8.89 14.92
N GLU A 126 11.80 -9.02 15.58
CA GLU A 126 11.51 -10.13 16.51
C GLU A 126 11.49 -11.50 15.81
N LEU A 127 11.16 -11.54 14.52
CA LEU A 127 11.12 -12.78 13.74
C LEU A 127 12.53 -13.21 13.26
N ASP A 128 13.48 -12.28 13.16
CA ASP A 128 14.81 -12.50 12.59
C ASP A 128 15.90 -12.04 13.57
N THR A 129 15.89 -12.56 14.79
CA THR A 129 16.80 -12.14 15.89
C THR A 129 18.29 -12.34 15.61
N LYS A 130 18.64 -13.07 14.55
CA LYS A 130 20.03 -13.30 14.12
C LYS A 130 20.56 -12.22 13.17
N ASP A 131 19.68 -11.45 12.56
CA ASP A 131 20.03 -10.40 11.62
C ASP A 131 20.24 -9.08 12.37
N ILE A 132 21.47 -8.55 12.29
CA ILE A 132 21.90 -7.34 12.99
C ILE A 132 21.12 -6.12 12.49
N GLU A 133 20.65 -6.15 11.24
CA GLU A 133 19.94 -5.05 10.61
C GLU A 133 18.42 -5.11 10.81
N ALA A 134 17.90 -6.25 11.27
CA ALA A 134 16.47 -6.45 11.46
C ALA A 134 15.78 -5.40 12.35
N PRO A 135 16.38 -4.89 13.45
CA PRO A 135 15.78 -3.83 14.26
C PRO A 135 15.66 -2.48 13.57
N TYR A 136 16.40 -2.22 12.47
CA TYR A 136 16.33 -0.95 11.75
C TYR A 136 15.17 -0.89 10.75
N ARG A 137 14.57 -2.04 10.41
CA ARG A 137 13.42 -2.15 9.50
C ARG A 137 12.25 -1.25 9.93
N GLN A 138 12.04 -1.05 11.23
CA GLN A 138 11.00 -0.17 11.77
C GLN A 138 11.12 1.31 11.40
N TYR A 139 12.31 1.78 11.03
CA TYR A 139 12.54 3.16 10.62
C TYR A 139 12.39 3.35 9.11
N ILE A 140 12.44 2.24 8.35
CA ILE A 140 12.36 2.25 6.89
C ILE A 140 10.93 1.94 6.46
N TYR A 141 10.34 0.88 7.00
CA TYR A 141 9.04 0.37 6.55
C TYR A 141 7.92 0.91 7.44
N PRO A 142 6.84 1.46 6.88
CA PRO A 142 5.69 1.89 7.65
C PRO A 142 4.72 0.75 7.97
N ASN A 143 3.78 1.01 8.89
CA ASN A 143 2.66 0.11 9.21
C ASN A 143 1.61 0.07 8.09
N ALA A 144 1.25 1.26 7.62
CA ALA A 144 0.12 1.46 6.73
C ALA A 144 0.25 2.78 5.97
N TYR A 145 -0.54 2.88 4.91
CA TYR A 145 -0.61 4.01 4.00
C TYR A 145 -2.05 4.50 3.90
N LEU A 146 -2.29 5.78 4.18
CA LEU A 146 -3.57 6.42 3.92
C LEU A 146 -3.52 7.04 2.52
N LEU A 147 -4.28 6.48 1.59
CA LEU A 147 -4.36 6.98 0.22
C LEU A 147 -5.23 8.23 0.13
N THR A 148 -4.85 9.13 -0.77
CA THR A 148 -5.65 10.32 -1.03
C THR A 148 -6.82 9.97 -1.94
N LYS A 149 -7.92 10.74 -1.84
CA LYS A 149 -9.06 10.58 -2.75
C LYS A 149 -8.68 10.91 -4.20
N PHE A 150 -7.79 11.87 -4.40
CA PHE A 150 -7.51 12.45 -5.72
C PHE A 150 -6.85 11.45 -6.66
N GLU A 151 -5.86 10.68 -6.18
CA GLU A 151 -5.13 9.71 -7.00
C GLU A 151 -6.03 8.57 -7.45
N LEU A 152 -6.81 8.00 -6.52
CA LEU A 152 -7.73 6.92 -6.83
C LEU A 152 -8.88 7.39 -7.73
N HIS A 153 -9.40 8.61 -7.49
CA HIS A 153 -10.41 9.20 -8.37
C HIS A 153 -9.86 9.41 -9.79
N GLU A 154 -8.63 9.91 -9.93
CA GLU A 154 -7.99 10.10 -11.23
C GLU A 154 -7.83 8.76 -11.97
N LEU A 155 -7.29 7.74 -11.31
CA LEU A 155 -7.05 6.43 -11.93
C LEU A 155 -8.34 5.65 -12.23
N PHE A 156 -9.27 5.57 -11.28
CA PHE A 156 -10.49 4.78 -11.43
C PHE A 156 -11.63 5.50 -12.14
N ASN A 157 -11.83 6.80 -11.88
CA ASN A 157 -12.98 7.53 -12.41
C ASN A 157 -12.64 8.32 -13.68
N VAL A 158 -11.51 9.03 -13.71
CA VAL A 158 -11.13 9.83 -14.88
C VAL A 158 -10.54 8.96 -15.98
N GLN A 159 -9.56 8.10 -15.65
CA GLN A 159 -8.91 7.21 -16.62
C GLN A 159 -9.66 5.90 -16.85
N SER A 160 -10.72 5.63 -16.07
CA SER A 160 -11.55 4.43 -16.17
C SER A 160 -10.76 3.12 -16.13
N LYS A 161 -9.66 3.07 -15.37
CA LYS A 161 -8.86 1.85 -15.22
C LYS A 161 -9.60 0.84 -14.34
N PRO A 162 -9.59 -0.46 -14.67
CA PRO A 162 -10.22 -1.48 -13.85
C PRO A 162 -9.39 -1.81 -12.61
N ASP A 163 -8.05 -1.82 -12.77
CA ASP A 163 -7.11 -2.30 -11.76
C ASP A 163 -5.94 -1.31 -11.62
N ILE A 164 -5.52 -1.08 -10.37
CA ILE A 164 -4.36 -0.29 -10.01
C ILE A 164 -3.35 -1.21 -9.33
N LYS A 165 -2.09 -1.09 -9.74
CA LYS A 165 -0.97 -1.74 -9.07
C LYS A 165 -0.39 -0.82 -8.02
N ILE A 166 -0.20 -1.35 -6.83
CA ILE A 166 0.52 -0.70 -5.74
C ILE A 166 1.95 -1.26 -5.74
N GLU A 167 2.92 -0.40 -5.98
CA GLU A 167 4.35 -0.70 -5.92
C GLU A 167 5.01 0.06 -4.77
N PHE A 168 6.26 -0.27 -4.46
CA PHE A 168 7.03 0.39 -3.41
C PHE A 168 8.22 1.17 -3.97
N GLY A 169 8.54 2.28 -3.32
CA GLY A 169 9.72 3.09 -3.59
C GLY A 169 10.42 3.50 -2.30
N ILE A 170 11.68 3.94 -2.38
CA ILE A 170 12.41 4.48 -1.22
C ILE A 170 12.92 5.89 -1.51
N GLN A 171 12.60 6.80 -0.59
CA GLN A 171 13.23 8.12 -0.48
C GLN A 171 14.06 8.23 0.81
N LYS A 172 13.40 8.04 1.96
CA LYS A 172 13.99 7.98 3.31
C LYS A 172 13.34 6.85 4.09
N THR A 173 12.02 6.79 3.98
CA THR A 173 11.19 5.64 4.33
C THR A 173 10.63 5.03 3.05
N MET A 174 10.07 3.81 3.17
CA MET A 174 9.30 3.20 2.10
C MET A 174 8.04 4.03 1.83
N THR A 175 7.79 4.27 0.56
CA THR A 175 6.59 4.94 0.03
C THR A 175 5.86 3.99 -0.93
N VAL A 176 4.62 4.32 -1.28
CA VAL A 176 3.86 3.61 -2.30
C VAL A 176 3.87 4.37 -3.61
N ILE A 177 3.87 3.64 -4.72
CA ILE A 177 3.71 4.18 -6.06
C ILE A 177 2.47 3.53 -6.65
N LEU A 178 1.47 4.33 -6.97
CA LEU A 178 0.25 3.88 -7.61
C LEU A 178 0.39 4.04 -9.11
N SER A 179 0.10 2.97 -9.85
CA SER A 179 0.12 2.99 -11.30
C SER A 179 -1.04 2.18 -11.86
N ALA A 180 -1.61 2.64 -12.98
CA ALA A 180 -2.57 1.83 -13.72
C ALA A 180 -1.91 0.52 -14.17
N MET A 181 -2.59 -0.62 -13.99
CA MET A 181 -2.12 -1.83 -14.64
C MET A 181 -2.21 -1.65 -16.16
N ALA A 182 -1.13 -1.99 -16.86
CA ALA A 182 -1.17 -2.04 -18.31
C ALA A 182 -1.98 -3.25 -18.76
N SER A 183 -2.86 -3.04 -19.73
CA SER A 183 -3.39 -4.15 -20.51
C SER A 183 -2.24 -4.80 -21.28
N SER A 184 -2.39 -6.06 -21.68
CA SER A 184 -1.42 -6.80 -22.50
C SER A 184 -1.09 -6.09 -23.83
N GLU A 185 -1.94 -5.18 -24.30
CA GLU A 185 -1.73 -4.35 -25.49
C GLU A 185 -0.80 -3.14 -25.23
N ASP A 186 -0.75 -2.61 -24.00
CA ASP A 186 0.09 -1.48 -23.59
C ASP A 186 1.55 -1.87 -23.29
N MET A 187 1.89 -3.16 -23.27
CA MET A 187 3.27 -3.64 -23.02
C MET A 187 4.24 -3.36 -24.17
N ARG A 188 3.76 -2.90 -25.34
CA ARG A 188 4.61 -2.63 -26.52
C ARG A 188 5.09 -1.18 -26.63
N SER A 189 4.60 -0.27 -25.79
CA SER A 189 5.10 1.12 -25.68
C SER A 189 5.68 1.38 -24.29
N VAL A 190 6.77 0.67 -23.99
CA VAL A 190 7.51 0.81 -22.73
C VAL A 190 8.36 2.08 -22.80
N ASP A 191 7.89 3.17 -22.18
CA ASP A 191 8.65 3.95 -21.16
C ASP A 191 8.11 5.38 -20.89
N GLU A 192 7.20 5.93 -21.69
CA GLU A 192 6.92 7.39 -21.61
C GLU A 192 5.51 7.83 -21.16
N SER A 193 4.54 6.92 -20.95
CA SER A 193 3.15 7.33 -20.69
C SER A 193 2.49 6.77 -19.43
N ARG A 194 3.20 6.01 -18.57
CA ARG A 194 2.61 5.57 -17.30
C ARG A 194 2.60 6.73 -16.30
N GLU A 195 1.39 7.17 -15.95
CA GLU A 195 1.20 8.15 -14.88
C GLU A 195 1.35 7.44 -13.53
N ASP A 196 2.47 7.69 -12.87
CA ASP A 196 2.75 7.24 -11.50
C ASP A 196 2.30 8.31 -10.50
N TYR A 197 1.72 7.91 -9.37
CA TYR A 197 1.26 8.79 -8.30
C TYR A 197 1.83 8.38 -6.94
N ASP A 198 2.10 9.36 -6.07
CA ASP A 198 2.45 9.12 -4.65
C ASP A 198 2.19 10.35 -3.77
N TYR A 199 1.17 10.28 -2.92
CA TYR A 199 0.93 11.16 -1.78
C TYR A 199 0.32 10.39 -0.60
N ALA A 200 0.66 9.11 -0.46
CA ALA A 200 0.15 8.32 0.66
C ALA A 200 0.73 8.81 1.97
N SER A 201 -0.15 9.11 2.91
CA SER A 201 0.27 9.55 4.24
C SER A 201 0.59 8.35 5.11
N ILE A 202 1.77 8.35 5.73
CA ILE A 202 2.22 7.26 6.58
C ILE A 202 1.42 7.25 7.89
N CYS A 203 1.23 6.03 8.40
CA CYS A 203 0.61 5.71 9.66
C CYS A 203 1.64 5.16 10.66
N PRO A 204 1.80 5.72 11.86
CA PRO A 204 1.33 7.04 12.37
C PRO A 204 2.01 8.26 11.69
N PRO A 205 1.51 9.52 11.86
CA PRO A 205 0.54 10.03 12.85
C PRO A 205 -0.93 10.12 12.39
N ASN A 206 -1.23 9.81 11.12
CA ASN A 206 -2.58 10.05 10.56
C ASN A 206 -3.60 8.95 10.89
N CYS A 207 -3.29 8.11 11.87
CA CYS A 207 -4.07 6.95 12.25
C CYS A 207 -4.54 7.05 13.68
N ASP A 208 -5.81 6.74 13.88
CA ASP A 208 -6.36 6.52 15.20
C ASP A 208 -5.66 5.31 15.87
N GLU A 209 -5.20 5.50 17.10
CA GLU A 209 -4.67 4.44 17.96
C GLU A 209 -5.75 3.45 18.38
N ARG A 210 -7.03 3.82 18.26
CA ARG A 210 -8.19 2.98 18.59
C ARG A 210 -8.62 2.03 17.47
N SER A 211 -8.04 2.16 16.27
CA SER A 211 -8.34 1.23 15.17
C SER A 211 -7.92 -0.18 15.56
N ILE A 212 -8.80 -1.17 15.39
CA ILE A 212 -8.52 -2.58 15.68
C ILE A 212 -7.33 -3.12 14.87
N TYR A 213 -7.11 -2.55 13.69
CA TYR A 213 -5.99 -2.85 12.80
C TYR A 213 -4.69 -2.14 13.23
N ASN A 214 -4.81 -1.14 14.11
CA ASN A 214 -3.68 -0.37 14.61
C ASN A 214 -3.23 -0.79 16.01
N THR A 215 -4.11 -1.35 16.83
CA THR A 215 -3.82 -1.94 18.15
C THR A 215 -2.96 -3.20 18.09
#